data_AF-A0A2H9ZU70-F1
#
_entry.id   AF-A0A2H9ZU70-F1
#
_cell.length_a   1.000
_cell.length_b   1.000
_cell.length_c   1.000
_cell.angle_alpha   90.00
_cell.angle_beta   90.00
_cell.angle_gamma   90.00
#
_symmetry.space_group_name_H-M   'P 1'
#
loop_
_entity.id
_entity.type
_entity.pdbx_description
1 polymer ?
#
loop_
_entity_poly.entity_id
_entity_poly.type
_entity_poly.pdbx_seq_one_letter_code
_entity_poly.pdbx_strand_id
1 'polypeptide(L)'
;MSCYLVLNIFVCSVAVLLRIQRLHLEQVKVALPIVLGVLNAISSEDDEKDFDTMNDLFIASLNIGHSIQEICQTMEGQKKEELCAILGLYTLQNIALLSRSRQKHIATNSSFLVTKFSQVLPFCGLSYFGLLTGSDYDELCNKIHKVQSGIEDDDEFMDSFAYGINGSCLAVIWAHISEDVAKATGEQLIVVFDEIRRERSKRWNVVGMLKHMLSSIDYSWEIKSHVLDVLLSILYGIHREEHNHYDEDFSIFMPNLFASLKAIEKAIMEAPYPLLRKKAFSVFKKVVSDIPSSQRFDILKALIVNSNSSSMIAILIDLVKDEVLVDTAQENSRKEQKCKEISPFWGSNALAIIEMVLRPPNGGPPSLPDNSEPVCTTLQLFCSIILLIFNF
;
A
#
# COMPACT_ATOMS: atom_id res chain seq x y z
N MET A 1 17.54 28.94 7.19
CA MET A 1 17.20 30.37 6.93
C MET A 1 16.66 30.62 5.51
N SER A 2 17.22 30.04 4.45
CA SER A 2 16.74 30.24 3.07
C SER A 2 15.34 29.66 2.81
N CYS A 3 15.04 28.45 3.31
CA CYS A 3 13.73 27.79 3.13
C CYS A 3 12.57 28.54 3.81
N TYR A 4 12.79 29.06 5.02
CA TYR A 4 11.83 29.88 5.76
C TYR A 4 11.50 31.20 5.06
N LEU A 5 12.49 31.80 4.40
CA LEU A 5 12.27 33.03 3.63
C LEU A 5 11.40 32.74 2.41
N VAL A 6 11.64 31.62 1.71
CA VAL A 6 10.83 31.21 0.54
C VAL A 6 9.39 30.92 0.94
N LEU A 7 9.15 30.17 2.02
CA LEU A 7 7.78 29.91 2.49
C LEU A 7 7.09 31.17 3.05
N ASN A 8 7.78 32.04 3.79
CA ASN A 8 7.18 33.29 4.28
C ASN A 8 6.89 34.27 3.14
N ILE A 9 7.78 34.38 2.16
CA ILE A 9 7.51 35.13 0.93
C ILE A 9 6.26 34.54 0.26
N PHE A 10 6.12 33.21 0.25
CA PHE A 10 4.95 32.56 -0.33
C PHE A 10 3.67 32.80 0.46
N VAL A 11 3.68 32.70 1.80
CA VAL A 11 2.52 33.03 2.67
C VAL A 11 2.10 34.50 2.48
N CYS A 12 3.06 35.42 2.41
CA CYS A 12 2.78 36.82 2.05
C CYS A 12 2.26 36.95 0.61
N SER A 13 2.75 36.14 -0.32
CA SER A 13 2.31 36.12 -1.71
C SER A 13 0.92 35.53 -1.86
N VAL A 14 0.50 34.59 -1.01
CA VAL A 14 -0.85 34.00 -1.01
C VAL A 14 -1.90 35.02 -0.56
N ALA A 15 -1.57 35.86 0.42
CA ALA A 15 -2.40 37.03 0.74
C ALA A 15 -2.50 38.03 -0.44
N VAL A 16 -1.49 38.05 -1.32
CA VAL A 16 -1.50 38.79 -2.59
C VAL A 16 -2.27 38.01 -3.68
N LEU A 17 -2.25 36.67 -3.69
CA LEU A 17 -3.00 35.81 -4.61
C LEU A 17 -4.50 36.07 -4.48
N LEU A 18 -5.03 36.15 -3.25
CA LEU A 18 -6.43 36.50 -2.99
C LEU A 18 -6.87 37.82 -3.65
N ARG A 19 -5.93 38.69 -4.03
CA ARG A 19 -6.19 39.97 -4.70
C ARG A 19 -6.07 39.93 -6.23
N ILE A 20 -5.58 38.84 -6.84
CA ILE A 20 -5.35 38.74 -8.30
C ILE A 20 -6.31 37.72 -8.92
N GLN A 21 -7.58 38.09 -9.01
CA GLN A 21 -8.71 37.21 -9.41
C GLN A 21 -8.57 36.45 -10.75
N ARG A 22 -7.65 36.83 -11.65
CA ARG A 22 -7.61 36.32 -13.04
C ARG A 22 -6.69 35.11 -13.28
N LEU A 23 -5.77 34.78 -12.37
CA LEU A 23 -4.69 33.80 -12.61
C LEU A 23 -4.43 32.84 -11.43
N HIS A 24 -5.41 32.65 -10.53
CA HIS A 24 -5.20 31.89 -9.29
C HIS A 24 -4.73 30.45 -9.54
N LEU A 25 -5.30 29.75 -10.52
CA LEU A 25 -4.97 28.36 -10.81
C LEU A 25 -3.53 28.21 -11.30
N GLU A 26 -3.14 29.05 -12.26
CA GLU A 26 -1.82 29.06 -12.88
C GLU A 26 -0.74 29.43 -11.85
N GLN A 27 -1.05 30.38 -10.95
CA GLN A 27 -0.15 30.75 -9.87
C GLN A 27 0.03 29.61 -8.85
N VAL A 28 -1.04 28.88 -8.52
CA VAL A 28 -0.95 27.70 -7.64
C VAL A 28 -0.08 26.63 -8.29
N LYS A 29 -0.24 26.38 -9.59
CA LYS A 29 0.57 25.38 -10.32
C LYS A 29 2.06 25.70 -10.34
N VAL A 30 2.44 26.97 -10.48
CA VAL A 30 3.86 27.39 -10.43
C VAL A 30 4.43 27.29 -9.01
N ALA A 31 3.60 27.55 -8.00
CA ALA A 31 4.06 27.66 -6.63
C ALA A 31 4.24 26.34 -5.89
N LEU A 32 3.26 25.44 -6.03
CA LEU A 32 3.22 24.20 -5.25
C LEU A 32 4.47 23.33 -5.45
N PRO A 33 5.03 23.18 -6.66
CA PRO A 33 6.29 22.47 -6.87
C PRO A 33 7.43 22.99 -5.99
N ILE A 34 7.56 24.32 -5.85
CA ILE A 34 8.61 24.96 -5.05
C ILE A 34 8.39 24.66 -3.56
N VAL A 35 7.15 24.83 -3.08
CA VAL A 35 6.80 24.58 -1.68
C VAL A 35 7.02 23.10 -1.31
N LEU A 36 6.52 22.20 -2.15
CA LEU A 36 6.66 20.75 -1.95
C LEU A 36 8.10 20.29 -2.07
N GLY A 37 8.90 20.89 -2.95
CA GLY A 37 10.33 20.64 -3.04
C GLY A 37 11.07 20.98 -1.75
N VAL A 38 10.75 22.12 -1.14
CA VAL A 38 11.32 22.53 0.17
C VAL A 38 10.89 21.56 1.27
N LEU A 39 9.60 21.23 1.35
CA LEU A 39 9.09 20.30 2.37
C LEU A 39 9.71 18.90 2.22
N ASN A 40 9.85 18.41 0.99
CA ASN A 40 10.46 17.12 0.71
C ASN A 40 11.93 17.06 1.15
N ALA A 41 12.72 18.09 0.84
CA ALA A 41 14.12 18.17 1.27
C ALA A 41 14.23 18.06 2.80
N ILE A 42 13.41 18.84 3.51
CA ILE A 42 13.44 18.89 4.99
C ILE A 42 12.90 17.59 5.60
N SER A 43 11.87 16.98 5.03
CA SER A 43 11.37 15.68 5.49
C SER A 43 12.37 14.54 5.28
N SER A 44 13.37 14.72 4.40
CA SER A 44 14.42 13.73 4.13
C SER A 44 15.69 13.92 4.98
N GLU A 45 15.86 15.07 5.63
CA GLU A 45 17.03 15.38 6.47
C GLU A 45 16.92 14.70 7.84
N ASP A 46 18.03 14.10 8.30
CA ASP A 46 18.13 13.29 9.53
C ASP A 46 18.37 14.11 10.82
N ASP A 47 18.35 15.44 10.74
CA ASP A 47 18.74 16.30 11.86
C ASP A 47 17.60 16.42 12.90
N GLU A 48 17.64 15.58 13.94
CA GLU A 48 16.74 15.60 15.13
C GLU A 48 16.64 17.00 15.81
N LYS A 49 17.52 17.95 15.47
CA LYS A 49 17.65 19.24 16.15
C LYS A 49 16.70 20.34 15.65
N ASP A 50 15.91 20.11 14.60
CA ASP A 50 15.12 21.16 13.95
C ASP A 50 13.59 20.90 13.94
N PHE A 51 13.10 20.29 15.03
CA PHE A 51 11.69 19.89 15.20
C PHE A 51 10.70 21.07 15.08
N ASP A 52 10.97 22.16 15.81
CA ASP A 52 10.10 23.35 15.82
C ASP A 52 10.02 23.96 14.40
N THR A 53 11.17 24.01 13.73
CA THR A 53 11.30 24.49 12.34
C THR A 53 10.50 23.63 11.37
N MET A 54 10.54 22.30 11.50
CA MET A 54 9.74 21.40 10.66
C MET A 54 8.24 21.62 10.88
N ASN A 55 7.78 21.70 12.13
CA ASN A 55 6.36 21.90 12.43
C ASN A 55 5.86 23.24 11.91
N ASP A 56 6.60 24.33 12.14
CA ASP A 56 6.27 25.66 11.64
C ASP A 56 6.14 25.68 10.11
N LEU A 57 7.00 24.95 9.38
CA LEU A 57 6.90 24.82 7.93
C LEU A 57 5.65 24.08 7.49
N PHE A 58 5.27 23.02 8.20
CA PHE A 58 4.01 22.33 7.92
C PHE A 58 2.78 23.13 8.34
N ILE A 59 2.87 23.98 9.38
CA ILE A 59 1.83 24.96 9.71
C ILE A 59 1.69 25.99 8.59
N ALA A 60 2.81 26.50 8.06
CA ALA A 60 2.79 27.41 6.92
C ALA A 60 2.22 26.72 5.67
N SER A 61 2.60 25.47 5.41
CA SER A 61 2.03 24.61 4.37
C SER A 61 0.51 24.43 4.52
N LEU A 62 0.03 24.24 5.75
CA LEU A 62 -1.39 24.15 6.06
C LEU A 62 -2.13 25.45 5.72
N ASN A 63 -1.55 26.60 6.05
CA ASN A 63 -2.12 27.90 5.72
C ASN A 63 -2.24 28.11 4.21
N ILE A 64 -1.27 27.65 3.42
CA ILE A 64 -1.35 27.64 1.95
C ILE A 64 -2.55 26.79 1.50
N GLY A 65 -2.73 25.60 2.08
CA GLY A 65 -3.88 24.74 1.81
C GLY A 65 -5.23 25.42 2.11
N HIS A 66 -5.36 26.09 3.25
CA HIS A 66 -6.55 26.86 3.59
C HIS A 66 -6.82 28.01 2.61
N SER A 67 -5.78 28.73 2.18
CA SER A 67 -5.97 29.79 1.20
C SER A 67 -6.38 29.26 -0.17
N ILE A 68 -5.85 28.11 -0.61
CA ILE A 68 -6.33 27.43 -1.82
C ILE A 68 -7.80 27.02 -1.65
N GLN A 69 -8.17 26.50 -0.48
CA GLN A 69 -9.55 26.15 -0.15
C GLN A 69 -10.50 27.37 -0.24
N GLU A 70 -10.10 28.51 0.31
CA GLU A 70 -10.85 29.77 0.21
C GLU A 70 -11.01 30.21 -1.26
N ILE A 71 -9.94 30.12 -2.06
CA ILE A 71 -10.01 30.39 -3.49
C ILE A 71 -11.00 29.44 -4.18
N CYS A 72 -10.95 28.14 -3.89
CA CYS A 72 -11.90 27.15 -4.44
C CYS A 72 -13.36 27.51 -4.15
N GLN A 73 -13.66 28.07 -2.97
CA GLN A 73 -15.02 28.47 -2.60
C GLN A 73 -15.53 29.64 -3.45
N THR A 74 -14.65 30.50 -3.95
CA THR A 74 -14.99 31.65 -4.81
C THR A 74 -15.05 31.31 -6.31
N MET A 75 -14.55 30.14 -6.71
CA MET A 75 -14.52 29.70 -8.10
C MET A 75 -15.73 28.85 -8.47
N GLU A 76 -16.04 28.77 -9.76
CA GLU A 76 -17.15 28.00 -10.30
C GLU A 76 -16.73 27.16 -11.51
N GLY A 77 -17.50 26.11 -11.79
CA GLY A 77 -17.32 25.23 -12.94
C GLY A 77 -16.00 24.45 -12.94
N GLN A 78 -15.50 24.16 -14.13
CA GLN A 78 -14.34 23.27 -14.35
C GLN A 78 -13.06 23.72 -13.62
N LYS A 79 -12.80 25.03 -13.55
CA LYS A 79 -11.61 25.55 -12.85
C LYS A 79 -11.67 25.30 -11.34
N LYS A 80 -12.87 25.27 -10.75
CA LYS A 80 -13.07 24.90 -9.34
C LYS A 80 -12.74 23.43 -9.12
N GLU A 81 -13.24 22.56 -10.00
CA GLU A 81 -13.00 21.12 -9.90
C GLU A 81 -11.52 20.78 -10.00
N GLU A 82 -10.80 21.42 -10.93
CA GLU A 82 -9.35 21.26 -11.08
C GLU A 82 -8.58 21.77 -9.85
N LEU A 83 -8.93 22.96 -9.33
CA LEU A 83 -8.26 23.49 -8.15
C LEU A 83 -8.55 22.67 -6.89
N CYS A 84 -9.77 22.15 -6.73
CA CYS A 84 -10.10 21.20 -5.67
C CYS A 84 -9.29 19.91 -5.82
N ALA A 85 -9.06 19.42 -7.03
CA ALA A 85 -8.23 18.24 -7.26
C ALA A 85 -6.76 18.49 -6.86
N ILE A 86 -6.21 19.64 -7.24
CA ILE A 86 -4.86 20.08 -6.84
C ILE A 86 -4.76 20.20 -5.31
N LEU A 87 -5.76 20.78 -4.64
CA LEU A 87 -5.81 20.86 -3.18
C LEU A 87 -5.84 19.47 -2.53
N GLY A 88 -6.59 18.53 -3.12
CA GLY A 88 -6.62 17.14 -2.69
C GLY A 88 -5.24 16.50 -2.75
N LEU A 89 -4.56 16.57 -3.90
CA LEU A 89 -3.20 16.04 -4.06
C LEU A 89 -2.19 16.71 -3.14
N TYR A 90 -2.27 18.03 -2.99
CA TYR A 90 -1.42 18.79 -2.06
C TYR A 90 -1.60 18.32 -0.61
N THR A 91 -2.84 18.10 -0.20
CA THR A 91 -3.15 17.59 1.15
C THR A 91 -2.56 16.20 1.35
N LEU A 92 -2.77 15.28 0.40
CA LEU A 92 -2.23 13.92 0.48
C LEU A 92 -0.70 13.92 0.49
N GLN A 93 -0.07 14.70 -0.37
CA GLN A 93 1.39 14.86 -0.42
C GLN A 93 1.94 15.35 0.93
N ASN A 94 1.30 16.33 1.57
CA ASN A 94 1.71 16.83 2.88
C ASN A 94 1.58 15.77 3.98
N ILE A 95 0.48 15.01 4.00
CA ILE A 95 0.32 13.87 4.91
C ILE A 95 1.45 12.86 4.69
N ALA A 96 1.81 12.58 3.44
CA ALA A 96 2.89 11.66 3.12
C ALA A 96 4.25 12.16 3.61
N LEU A 97 4.58 13.43 3.39
CA LEU A 97 5.83 14.04 3.82
C LEU A 97 5.96 14.11 5.36
N LEU A 98 4.88 14.50 6.06
CA LEU A 98 4.84 14.46 7.52
C LEU A 98 5.14 13.06 8.07
N SER A 99 4.57 12.04 7.41
CA SER A 99 4.72 10.64 7.80
C SER A 99 6.12 10.07 7.54
N ARG A 100 6.94 10.72 6.70
CA ARG A 100 8.34 10.34 6.46
C ARG A 100 9.29 10.91 7.51
N SER A 101 8.81 11.81 8.38
CA SER A 101 9.64 12.38 9.42
C SER A 101 10.22 11.28 10.31
N ARG A 102 11.53 11.31 10.52
CA ARG A 102 12.24 10.30 11.32
C ARG A 102 12.18 10.59 12.83
N GLN A 103 11.16 11.33 13.24
CA GLN A 103 10.96 11.74 14.62
C GLN A 103 10.64 10.53 15.48
N LYS A 104 11.22 10.49 16.69
CA LYS A 104 10.77 9.58 17.73
C LYS A 104 9.33 9.95 18.11
N HIS A 105 8.47 8.94 18.27
CA HIS A 105 7.05 9.14 18.60
C HIS A 105 6.30 9.99 17.57
N ILE A 106 6.49 9.68 16.28
CA ILE A 106 5.83 10.37 15.18
C ILE A 106 4.32 10.49 15.39
N ALA A 107 3.69 9.43 15.92
CA ALA A 107 2.27 9.40 16.23
C ALA A 107 1.83 10.59 17.10
N THR A 108 2.53 10.84 18.20
CA THR A 108 2.20 11.93 19.13
C THR A 108 2.49 13.29 18.51
N ASN A 109 3.62 13.44 17.82
CA ASN A 109 4.10 14.74 17.37
C ASN A 109 3.39 15.25 16.11
N SER A 110 3.04 14.36 15.18
CA SER A 110 2.46 14.74 13.90
C SER A 110 0.94 14.63 13.86
N SER A 111 0.30 13.95 14.83
CA SER A 111 -1.15 13.73 14.86
C SER A 111 -1.97 15.01 14.71
N PHE A 112 -1.58 16.10 15.37
CA PHE A 112 -2.28 17.39 15.27
C PHE A 112 -2.27 17.93 13.84
N LEU A 113 -1.10 17.96 13.19
CA LEU A 113 -0.96 18.46 11.83
C LEU A 113 -1.70 17.57 10.83
N VAL A 114 -1.57 16.24 10.97
CA VAL A 114 -2.29 15.30 10.12
C VAL A 114 -3.80 15.42 10.30
N THR A 115 -4.29 15.67 11.52
CA THR A 115 -5.71 15.96 11.78
C THR A 115 -6.16 17.17 10.99
N LYS A 116 -5.38 18.25 10.99
CA LYS A 116 -5.70 19.48 10.26
C LYS A 116 -5.71 19.29 8.75
N PHE A 117 -4.74 18.57 8.19
CA PHE A 117 -4.78 18.20 6.77
C PHE A 117 -5.98 17.30 6.45
N SER A 118 -6.31 16.35 7.33
CA SER A 118 -7.43 15.42 7.13
C SER A 118 -8.79 16.11 7.09
N GLN A 119 -8.95 17.27 7.76
CA GLN A 119 -10.16 18.09 7.70
C GLN A 119 -10.42 18.68 6.29
N VAL A 120 -9.40 18.74 5.43
CA VAL A 120 -9.52 19.24 4.05
C VAL A 120 -10.03 18.16 3.09
N LEU A 121 -9.87 16.87 3.45
CA LEU A 121 -10.23 15.74 2.57
C LEU A 121 -11.70 15.76 2.12
N PRO A 122 -12.71 15.95 3.00
CA PRO A 122 -14.10 15.96 2.58
C PRO A 122 -14.44 17.13 1.66
N PHE A 123 -13.78 18.28 1.83
CA PHE A 123 -13.94 19.42 0.92
C PHE A 123 -13.48 19.09 -0.51
N CYS A 124 -12.44 18.26 -0.63
CA CYS A 124 -11.93 17.78 -1.91
C CYS A 124 -12.73 16.60 -2.47
N GLY A 125 -13.79 16.15 -1.78
CA GLY A 125 -14.59 14.99 -2.15
C GLY A 125 -13.91 13.65 -1.90
N LEU A 126 -12.90 13.61 -1.03
CA LEU A 126 -12.13 12.40 -0.73
C LEU A 126 -12.72 11.68 0.48
N SER A 127 -12.79 10.36 0.39
CA SER A 127 -13.32 9.46 1.40
C SER A 127 -12.27 8.45 1.85
N TYR A 128 -12.34 7.95 3.09
CA TYR A 128 -11.42 6.91 3.53
C TYR A 128 -11.57 5.62 2.72
N PHE A 129 -12.78 5.29 2.27
CA PHE A 129 -12.99 4.14 1.37
C PHE A 129 -12.25 4.32 0.03
N GLY A 130 -12.47 5.45 -0.64
CA GLY A 130 -11.88 5.70 -1.95
C GLY A 130 -10.37 5.97 -1.90
N LEU A 131 -9.87 6.58 -0.83
CA LEU A 131 -8.43 6.76 -0.61
C LEU A 131 -7.70 5.44 -0.37
N LEU A 132 -8.31 4.50 0.36
CA LEU A 132 -7.71 3.19 0.67
C LEU A 132 -7.78 2.23 -0.53
N THR A 133 -8.84 2.32 -1.34
CA THR A 133 -8.99 1.51 -2.56
C THR A 133 -8.30 2.11 -3.79
N GLY A 134 -7.86 3.38 -3.71
CA GLY A 134 -7.17 4.08 -4.78
C GLY A 134 -8.08 4.86 -5.74
N SER A 135 -9.40 4.62 -5.72
CA SER A 135 -10.34 5.26 -6.66
C SER A 135 -10.33 6.78 -6.58
N ASP A 136 -10.23 7.33 -5.38
CA ASP A 136 -10.25 8.79 -5.18
C ASP A 136 -8.95 9.42 -5.68
N TYR A 137 -7.81 8.74 -5.49
CA TYR A 137 -6.52 9.21 -6.00
C TYR A 137 -6.49 9.19 -7.54
N ASP A 138 -7.00 8.13 -8.16
CA ASP A 138 -7.11 8.04 -9.61
C ASP A 138 -8.06 9.12 -10.16
N GLU A 139 -9.17 9.41 -9.48
CA GLU A 139 -10.09 10.48 -9.86
C GLU A 139 -9.43 11.86 -9.79
N LEU A 140 -8.65 12.14 -8.74
CA LEU A 140 -7.87 13.39 -8.62
C LEU A 140 -6.92 13.56 -9.80
N CYS A 141 -6.10 12.54 -10.08
CA CYS A 141 -5.16 12.54 -11.19
C CYS A 141 -5.89 12.74 -12.53
N ASN A 142 -7.00 12.04 -12.74
CA ASN A 142 -7.79 12.16 -13.96
C ASN A 142 -8.39 13.55 -14.15
N LYS A 143 -8.85 14.22 -13.10
CA LYS A 143 -9.38 15.59 -13.18
C LYS A 143 -8.32 16.59 -13.62
N ILE A 144 -7.06 16.40 -13.21
CA ILE A 144 -5.96 17.28 -13.59
C ILE A 144 -5.59 17.02 -15.07
N HIS A 145 -5.38 15.75 -15.46
CA HIS A 145 -5.01 15.40 -16.84
C HIS A 145 -6.10 15.72 -17.88
N LYS A 146 -7.39 15.48 -17.57
CA LYS A 146 -8.51 15.71 -18.52
C LYS A 146 -8.72 17.17 -18.88
N VAL A 147 -8.30 18.10 -18.02
CA VAL A 147 -8.51 19.54 -18.24
C VAL A 147 -7.40 20.13 -19.14
N GLN A 148 -6.30 19.40 -19.36
CA GLN A 148 -5.03 19.96 -19.80
C GLN A 148 -4.49 19.38 -21.12
N SER A 149 -5.32 18.77 -21.98
CA SER A 149 -4.88 18.15 -23.25
C SER A 149 -4.41 19.17 -24.31
N GLY A 150 -3.35 19.95 -24.03
CA GLY A 150 -2.83 20.98 -24.93
C GLY A 150 -1.46 21.60 -24.60
N ILE A 151 -0.75 21.26 -23.52
CA ILE A 151 0.59 21.82 -23.20
C ILE A 151 1.56 20.70 -22.80
N GLU A 152 2.82 20.78 -23.26
CA GLU A 152 3.87 19.74 -23.14
C GLU A 152 4.64 19.75 -21.79
N ASP A 153 4.36 20.68 -20.86
CA ASP A 153 5.09 20.88 -19.59
C ASP A 153 4.42 20.24 -18.34
N ASP A 154 3.31 19.49 -18.51
CA ASP A 154 2.43 19.13 -17.38
C ASP A 154 2.85 17.88 -16.57
N ASP A 155 3.67 16.99 -17.14
CA ASP A 155 4.23 15.85 -16.40
C ASP A 155 5.11 16.34 -15.22
N GLU A 156 5.81 17.47 -15.39
CA GLU A 156 6.67 18.08 -14.35
C GLU A 156 5.87 18.59 -13.14
N PHE A 157 4.62 19.04 -13.36
CA PHE A 157 3.76 19.44 -12.25
C PHE A 157 3.32 18.23 -11.42
N MET A 158 2.91 17.14 -12.07
CA MET A 158 2.48 15.92 -11.38
C MET A 158 3.62 15.24 -10.62
N ASP A 159 4.85 15.34 -11.12
CA ASP A 159 6.07 14.86 -10.43
C ASP A 159 6.26 15.49 -9.05
N SER A 160 5.74 16.70 -8.83
CA SER A 160 5.76 17.36 -7.52
C SER A 160 4.93 16.61 -6.45
N PHE A 161 4.01 15.74 -6.87
CA PHE A 161 3.15 14.92 -6.02
C PHE A 161 3.57 13.44 -5.99
N ALA A 162 4.86 13.16 -6.14
CA ALA A 162 5.41 11.79 -6.17
C ALA A 162 5.02 10.89 -4.96
N TYR A 163 4.59 11.46 -3.83
CA TYR A 163 4.16 10.73 -2.65
C TYR A 163 2.64 10.79 -2.42
N GLY A 164 1.86 11.37 -3.34
CA GLY A 164 0.42 11.53 -3.19
C GLY A 164 -0.32 10.21 -2.99
N ILE A 165 0.09 9.15 -3.71
CA ILE A 165 -0.46 7.79 -3.54
C ILE A 165 -0.15 7.22 -2.15
N ASN A 166 1.02 7.52 -1.58
CA ASN A 166 1.32 7.13 -0.21
C ASN A 166 0.44 7.92 0.75
N GLY A 167 0.25 9.21 0.47
CA GLY A 167 -0.61 10.13 1.21
C GLY A 167 -2.06 9.64 1.31
N SER A 168 -2.60 9.07 0.23
CA SER A 168 -3.96 8.50 0.22
C SER A 168 -4.10 7.40 1.27
N CYS A 169 -3.16 6.46 1.27
CA CYS A 169 -3.15 5.38 2.24
C CYS A 169 -2.88 5.90 3.65
N LEU A 170 -1.91 6.79 3.79
CA LEU A 170 -1.47 7.33 5.08
C LEU A 170 -2.57 8.13 5.78
N ALA A 171 -3.43 8.84 5.06
CA ALA A 171 -4.59 9.50 5.67
C ALA A 171 -5.44 8.50 6.48
N VAL A 172 -5.66 7.31 5.92
CA VAL A 172 -6.44 6.24 6.56
C VAL A 172 -5.63 5.53 7.66
N ILE A 173 -4.33 5.31 7.45
CA ILE A 173 -3.45 4.77 8.49
C ILE A 173 -3.39 5.70 9.70
N TRP A 174 -3.34 7.02 9.49
CA TRP A 174 -3.35 7.99 10.57
C TRP A 174 -4.68 8.05 11.30
N ALA A 175 -5.80 7.89 10.59
CA ALA A 175 -7.10 7.69 11.22
C ALA A 175 -7.12 6.43 12.10
N HIS A 176 -6.38 5.38 11.73
CA HIS A 176 -6.24 4.18 12.57
C HIS A 176 -5.30 4.42 13.78
N ILE A 177 -4.32 5.30 13.66
CA ILE A 177 -3.38 5.67 14.73
C ILE A 177 -4.01 6.62 15.75
N SER A 178 -4.80 7.60 15.29
CA SER A 178 -5.33 8.69 16.11
C SER A 178 -6.84 8.86 15.90
N GLU A 179 -7.57 8.81 17.00
CA GLU A 179 -9.02 9.06 17.04
C GLU A 179 -9.39 10.47 16.54
N ASP A 180 -8.54 11.46 16.77
CA ASP A 180 -8.77 12.83 16.29
C ASP A 180 -8.70 12.90 14.76
N VAL A 181 -7.78 12.14 14.16
CA VAL A 181 -7.69 12.02 12.71
C VAL A 181 -8.91 11.23 12.18
N ALA A 182 -9.32 10.15 12.86
CA ALA A 182 -10.53 9.42 12.48
C ALA A 182 -11.76 10.32 12.42
N LYS A 183 -11.91 11.22 13.40
CA LYS A 183 -13.02 12.18 13.47
C LYS A 183 -12.92 13.33 12.47
N ALA A 184 -11.74 13.59 11.90
CA ALA A 184 -11.50 14.76 11.03
C ALA A 184 -12.38 14.78 9.77
N THR A 185 -12.70 13.62 9.20
CA THR A 185 -13.56 13.49 8.01
C THR A 185 -15.03 13.25 8.35
N GLY A 186 -15.33 12.91 9.62
CA GLY A 186 -16.65 12.46 10.05
C GLY A 186 -16.97 10.99 9.69
N GLU A 187 -16.05 10.29 9.04
CA GLU A 187 -16.22 8.87 8.68
C GLU A 187 -15.85 7.94 9.85
N GLN A 188 -16.46 6.75 9.86
CA GLN A 188 -16.13 5.70 10.83
C GLN A 188 -15.34 4.60 10.14
N LEU A 189 -14.07 4.41 10.52
CA LEU A 189 -13.20 3.40 9.92
C LEU A 189 -13.76 1.98 10.00
N ILE A 190 -14.53 1.65 11.05
CA ILE A 190 -15.16 0.33 11.18
C ILE A 190 -16.12 0.05 10.02
N VAL A 191 -16.90 1.05 9.61
CA VAL A 191 -17.85 0.95 8.49
C VAL A 191 -17.10 0.79 7.18
N VAL A 192 -16.05 1.59 6.97
CA VAL A 192 -15.17 1.50 5.79
C VAL A 192 -14.53 0.12 5.68
N PHE A 193 -14.00 -0.41 6.79
CA PHE A 193 -13.38 -1.74 6.81
C PHE A 193 -14.41 -2.86 6.63
N ASP A 194 -15.64 -2.70 7.14
CA ASP A 194 -16.74 -3.65 6.92
C ASP A 194 -17.14 -3.70 5.43
N GLU A 195 -17.17 -2.55 4.76
CA GLU A 195 -17.48 -2.46 3.34
C GLU A 195 -16.40 -3.13 2.49
N ILE A 196 -15.14 -2.80 2.73
CA ILE A 196 -13.99 -3.41 2.05
C ILE A 196 -13.95 -4.93 2.29
N ARG A 197 -14.32 -5.39 3.49
CA ARG A 197 -14.36 -6.82 3.82
C ARG A 197 -15.35 -7.60 2.97
N ARG A 198 -16.43 -7.00 2.49
CA ARG A 198 -17.49 -7.70 1.74
C ARG A 198 -17.09 -8.05 0.31
N GLU A 199 -16.19 -7.29 -0.31
CA GLU A 199 -15.86 -7.42 -1.72
C GLU A 199 -14.37 -7.76 -1.92
N ARG A 200 -14.10 -8.88 -2.59
CA ARG A 200 -12.74 -9.42 -2.75
C ARG A 200 -11.85 -8.50 -3.60
N SER A 201 -12.37 -7.98 -4.70
CA SER A 201 -11.70 -7.00 -5.55
C SER A 201 -11.22 -5.77 -4.76
N LYS A 202 -12.05 -5.26 -3.83
CA LYS A 202 -11.72 -4.11 -2.97
C LYS A 202 -10.60 -4.45 -2.01
N ARG A 203 -10.63 -5.63 -1.37
CA ARG A 203 -9.52 -6.09 -0.53
C ARG A 203 -8.21 -6.14 -1.32
N TRP A 204 -8.23 -6.66 -2.54
CA TRP A 204 -7.04 -6.71 -3.39
C TRP A 204 -6.54 -5.34 -3.82
N ASN A 205 -7.44 -4.40 -4.12
CA ASN A 205 -7.05 -3.01 -4.36
C ASN A 205 -6.34 -2.42 -3.14
N VAL A 206 -6.89 -2.59 -1.94
CA VAL A 206 -6.24 -2.11 -0.71
C VAL A 206 -4.88 -2.77 -0.48
N VAL A 207 -4.77 -4.09 -0.66
CA VAL A 207 -3.49 -4.80 -0.58
C VAL A 207 -2.49 -4.23 -1.60
N GLY A 208 -2.95 -3.92 -2.81
CA GLY A 208 -2.17 -3.29 -3.87
C GLY A 208 -1.69 -1.89 -3.48
N MET A 209 -2.55 -1.06 -2.88
CA MET A 209 -2.24 0.31 -2.48
C MET A 209 -1.25 0.35 -1.30
N LEU A 210 -1.45 -0.49 -0.28
CA LEU A 210 -0.62 -0.51 0.92
C LEU A 210 0.83 -1.01 0.67
N LYS A 211 1.11 -1.62 -0.49
CA LYS A 211 2.47 -2.05 -0.87
C LYS A 211 3.47 -0.90 -0.93
N HIS A 212 3.01 0.29 -1.32
CA HIS A 212 3.87 1.45 -1.51
C HIS A 212 4.52 1.90 -0.19
N MET A 213 3.78 1.78 0.92
CA MET A 213 4.31 2.05 2.25
C MET A 213 5.20 0.92 2.79
N LEU A 214 4.81 -0.35 2.58
CA LEU A 214 5.58 -1.49 3.08
C LEU A 214 6.96 -1.59 2.41
N SER A 215 7.00 -1.35 1.09
CA SER A 215 8.22 -1.45 0.29
C SER A 215 9.19 -0.28 0.47
N SER A 216 8.67 0.93 0.74
CA SER A 216 9.46 2.15 0.93
C SER A 216 10.38 2.05 2.15
N ILE A 217 11.58 2.61 2.03
CA ILE A 217 12.54 2.75 3.14
C ILE A 217 12.30 4.02 3.98
N ASP A 218 11.47 4.94 3.48
CA ASP A 218 11.25 6.24 4.09
C ASP A 218 10.32 6.18 5.31
N TYR A 219 9.45 5.18 5.37
CA TYR A 219 8.49 5.04 6.48
C TYR A 219 9.04 4.19 7.61
N SER A 220 8.82 4.66 8.83
CA SER A 220 9.24 3.96 10.04
C SER A 220 8.55 2.60 10.21
N TRP A 221 9.18 1.70 10.96
CA TRP A 221 8.56 0.42 11.32
C TRP A 221 7.31 0.58 12.19
N GLU A 222 7.15 1.72 12.87
CA GLU A 222 5.93 2.06 13.61
C GLU A 222 4.74 2.23 12.64
N ILE A 223 4.90 3.06 11.60
CA ILE A 223 3.87 3.21 10.55
C ILE A 223 3.61 1.87 9.87
N LYS A 224 4.66 1.16 9.46
CA LYS A 224 4.50 -0.16 8.80
C LYS A 224 3.76 -1.16 9.69
N SER A 225 3.93 -1.10 11.02
CA SER A 225 3.14 -1.93 11.95
C SER A 225 1.65 -1.63 11.84
N HIS A 226 1.25 -0.35 11.81
CA HIS A 226 -0.15 0.05 11.63
C HIS A 226 -0.70 -0.33 10.25
N VAL A 227 0.12 -0.27 9.20
CA VAL A 227 -0.25 -0.79 7.87
C VAL A 227 -0.60 -2.28 7.95
N LEU A 228 0.21 -3.07 8.65
CA LEU A 228 -0.07 -4.49 8.86
C LEU A 228 -1.34 -4.72 9.69
N ASP A 229 -1.62 -3.87 10.69
CA ASP A 229 -2.85 -3.95 11.50
C ASP A 229 -4.11 -3.64 10.68
N VAL A 230 -4.05 -2.64 9.78
CA VAL A 230 -5.12 -2.37 8.83
C VAL A 230 -5.33 -3.54 7.87
N LEU A 231 -4.24 -4.13 7.33
CA LEU A 231 -4.34 -5.34 6.50
C LEU A 231 -4.98 -6.51 7.26
N LEU A 232 -4.61 -6.74 8.53
CA LEU A 232 -5.23 -7.79 9.34
C LEU A 232 -6.71 -7.53 9.59
N SER A 233 -7.10 -6.26 9.76
CA SER A 233 -8.48 -5.82 9.98
C SER A 233 -9.36 -6.06 8.76
N ILE A 234 -8.91 -5.67 7.56
CA ILE A 234 -9.68 -5.89 6.31
C ILE A 234 -9.67 -7.34 5.85
N LEU A 235 -8.69 -8.14 6.31
CA LEU A 235 -8.61 -9.58 6.06
C LEU A 235 -9.19 -10.40 7.23
N TYR A 236 -9.92 -9.77 8.15
CA TYR A 236 -10.56 -10.46 9.26
C TYR A 236 -11.78 -11.25 8.77
N GLY A 237 -11.95 -12.48 9.29
CA GLY A 237 -13.10 -13.32 8.95
C GLY A 237 -13.05 -13.94 7.55
N ILE A 238 -11.95 -13.78 6.80
CA ILE A 238 -11.77 -14.49 5.54
C ILE A 238 -11.70 -15.98 5.84
N HIS A 239 -12.74 -16.69 5.43
CA HIS A 239 -12.73 -18.13 5.32
C HIS A 239 -12.20 -18.50 3.93
N ARG A 240 -11.61 -19.69 3.82
CA ARG A 240 -11.12 -20.26 2.56
C ARG A 240 -12.33 -20.58 1.67
N GLU A 241 -12.94 -19.55 1.08
CA GLU A 241 -14.16 -19.68 0.29
C GLU A 241 -13.79 -20.05 -1.14
N GLU A 242 -13.95 -21.34 -1.43
CA GLU A 242 -14.00 -21.89 -2.78
C GLU A 242 -15.34 -21.52 -3.43
N HIS A 243 -15.47 -20.27 -3.88
CA HIS A 243 -16.57 -19.91 -4.76
C HIS A 243 -16.01 -19.69 -6.16
N ASN A 244 -16.46 -20.56 -7.07
CA ASN A 244 -16.30 -20.49 -8.51
C ASN A 244 -17.13 -19.32 -9.06
N HIS A 245 -16.80 -18.08 -8.72
CA HIS A 245 -17.24 -16.94 -9.53
C HIS A 245 -16.16 -16.69 -10.58
N TYR A 246 -16.41 -17.24 -11.77
CA TYR A 246 -15.63 -17.08 -13.00
C TYR A 246 -15.64 -15.65 -13.57
N ASP A 247 -15.94 -14.61 -12.79
CA ASP A 247 -16.44 -13.34 -13.36
C ASP A 247 -15.64 -12.08 -12.98
N GLU A 248 -14.54 -12.20 -12.23
CA GLU A 248 -13.57 -11.11 -12.09
C GLU A 248 -12.25 -11.50 -12.75
N ASP A 249 -11.80 -10.67 -13.69
CA ASP A 249 -10.52 -10.86 -14.38
C ASP A 249 -9.35 -10.67 -13.39
N PHE A 250 -9.01 -11.75 -12.68
CA PHE A 250 -7.95 -11.79 -11.68
C PHE A 250 -6.60 -11.30 -12.24
N SER A 251 -6.40 -11.42 -13.55
CA SER A 251 -5.18 -11.01 -14.23
C SER A 251 -4.83 -9.53 -13.97
N ILE A 252 -5.83 -8.68 -13.78
CA ILE A 252 -5.65 -7.24 -13.51
C ILE A 252 -5.03 -7.01 -12.11
N PHE A 253 -5.34 -7.87 -11.13
CA PHE A 253 -4.85 -7.76 -9.76
C PHE A 253 -3.51 -8.46 -9.54
N MET A 254 -3.20 -9.47 -10.35
CA MET A 254 -2.03 -10.35 -10.20
C MET A 254 -0.70 -9.60 -10.02
N PRO A 255 -0.33 -8.59 -10.85
CA PRO A 255 0.94 -7.88 -10.68
C PRO A 255 1.02 -7.11 -9.36
N ASN A 256 -0.10 -6.49 -8.96
CA ASN A 256 -0.18 -5.71 -7.72
C ASN A 256 -0.10 -6.62 -6.50
N LEU A 257 -0.84 -7.72 -6.48
CA LEU A 257 -0.81 -8.70 -5.39
C LEU A 257 0.58 -9.34 -5.24
N PHE A 258 1.23 -9.69 -6.36
CA PHE A 258 2.61 -10.21 -6.33
C PHE A 258 3.58 -9.18 -5.72
N ALA A 259 3.53 -7.92 -6.17
CA ALA A 259 4.37 -6.86 -5.63
C ALA A 259 4.09 -6.59 -4.13
N SER A 260 2.82 -6.65 -3.70
CA SER A 260 2.45 -6.54 -2.29
C SER A 260 3.01 -7.68 -1.45
N LEU A 261 2.92 -8.92 -1.94
CA LEU A 261 3.50 -10.08 -1.26
C LEU A 261 5.02 -9.95 -1.14
N LYS A 262 5.74 -9.49 -2.17
CA LYS A 262 7.18 -9.18 -2.08
C LYS A 262 7.48 -8.11 -1.04
N ALA A 263 6.64 -7.07 -0.94
CA ALA A 263 6.79 -6.04 0.09
C ALA A 263 6.58 -6.60 1.51
N ILE A 264 5.64 -7.54 1.69
CA ILE A 264 5.43 -8.23 2.96
C ILE A 264 6.57 -9.21 3.27
N GLU A 265 7.11 -9.95 2.28
CA GLU A 265 8.32 -10.77 2.44
C GLU A 265 9.49 -9.95 2.98
N LYS A 266 9.70 -8.76 2.39
CA LYS A 266 10.71 -7.82 2.88
C LYS A 266 10.47 -7.46 4.34
N ALA A 267 9.23 -7.20 4.75
CA ALA A 267 8.89 -6.94 6.15
C ALA A 267 9.12 -8.16 7.07
N ILE A 268 8.86 -9.38 6.59
CA ILE A 268 9.16 -10.63 7.33
C ILE A 268 10.67 -10.76 7.56
N MET A 269 11.49 -10.38 6.59
CA MET A 269 12.95 -10.54 6.67
C MET A 269 13.62 -9.40 7.45
N GLU A 270 13.22 -8.15 7.21
CA GLU A 270 13.97 -6.96 7.65
C GLU A 270 13.43 -6.31 8.92
N ALA A 271 12.19 -6.61 9.35
CA ALA A 271 11.62 -5.93 10.51
C ALA A 271 12.49 -6.18 11.77
N PRO A 272 12.75 -5.14 12.58
CA PRO A 272 13.73 -5.21 13.68
C PRO A 272 13.27 -6.14 14.80
N TYR A 273 11.95 -6.24 15.02
CA TYR A 273 11.38 -6.98 16.14
C TYR A 273 10.76 -8.31 15.69
N PRO A 274 11.00 -9.43 16.40
CA PRO A 274 10.40 -10.72 16.10
C PRO A 274 8.86 -10.69 16.04
N LEU A 275 8.22 -9.91 16.92
CA LEU A 275 6.77 -9.75 16.93
C LEU A 275 6.24 -9.12 15.63
N LEU A 276 6.96 -8.13 15.09
CA LEU A 276 6.59 -7.48 13.84
C LEU A 276 6.81 -8.41 12.64
N ARG A 277 7.89 -9.20 12.62
CA ARG A 277 8.11 -10.26 11.62
C ARG A 277 6.99 -11.30 11.66
N LYS A 278 6.55 -11.73 12.85
CA LYS A 278 5.39 -12.64 13.02
C LYS A 278 4.08 -12.02 12.54
N LYS A 279 3.86 -10.74 12.83
CA LYS A 279 2.69 -9.99 12.33
C LYS A 279 2.69 -9.94 10.79
N ALA A 280 3.82 -9.59 10.19
CA ALA A 280 3.97 -9.58 8.73
C ALA A 280 3.73 -10.97 8.12
N PHE A 281 4.23 -12.05 8.74
CA PHE A 281 3.96 -13.41 8.29
C PHE A 281 2.47 -13.79 8.41
N SER A 282 1.79 -13.34 9.47
CA SER A 282 0.33 -13.53 9.61
C SER A 282 -0.43 -12.85 8.47
N VAL A 283 -0.08 -11.60 8.16
CA VAL A 283 -0.65 -10.86 7.02
C VAL A 283 -0.37 -11.60 5.71
N PHE A 284 0.87 -12.04 5.48
CA PHE A 284 1.25 -12.79 4.29
C PHE A 284 0.33 -14.00 4.06
N LYS A 285 0.16 -14.85 5.08
CA LYS A 285 -0.72 -16.03 4.99
C LYS A 285 -2.17 -15.66 4.70
N LYS A 286 -2.68 -14.58 5.29
CA LYS A 286 -4.05 -14.10 5.01
C LYS A 286 -4.21 -13.61 3.57
N VAL A 287 -3.25 -12.84 3.05
CA VAL A 287 -3.29 -12.35 1.65
C VAL A 287 -3.24 -13.54 0.68
N VAL A 288 -2.33 -14.50 0.90
CA VAL A 288 -2.25 -15.75 0.12
C VAL A 288 -3.57 -16.52 0.18
N SER A 289 -4.20 -16.62 1.35
CA SER A 289 -5.48 -17.31 1.51
C SER A 289 -6.66 -16.61 0.82
N ASP A 290 -6.58 -15.29 0.62
CA ASP A 290 -7.60 -14.51 -0.06
C ASP A 290 -7.51 -14.60 -1.60
N ILE A 291 -6.39 -15.11 -2.12
CA ILE A 291 -6.20 -15.37 -3.55
C ILE A 291 -6.97 -16.65 -3.95
N PRO A 292 -7.62 -16.71 -5.13
CA PRO A 292 -8.32 -17.90 -5.58
C PRO A 292 -7.36 -19.08 -5.75
N SER A 293 -7.78 -20.30 -5.41
CA SER A 293 -6.90 -21.48 -5.40
C SER A 293 -6.21 -21.72 -6.73
N SER A 294 -6.89 -21.48 -7.86
CA SER A 294 -6.33 -21.62 -9.21
C SER A 294 -5.11 -20.72 -9.47
N GLN A 295 -5.05 -19.56 -8.81
CA GLN A 295 -4.01 -18.55 -9.01
C GLN A 295 -2.97 -18.53 -7.87
N ARG A 296 -3.37 -19.01 -6.69
CA ARG A 296 -2.53 -19.05 -5.49
C ARG A 296 -1.26 -19.86 -5.70
N PHE A 297 -1.35 -21.00 -6.41
CA PHE A 297 -0.19 -21.82 -6.73
C PHE A 297 0.81 -21.06 -7.60
N ASP A 298 0.34 -20.41 -8.66
CA ASP A 298 1.19 -19.66 -9.59
C ASP A 298 1.90 -18.50 -8.89
N ILE A 299 1.20 -17.78 -8.00
CA ILE A 299 1.82 -16.75 -7.17
C ILE A 299 2.90 -17.33 -6.26
N LEU A 300 2.61 -18.40 -5.51
CA LEU A 300 3.58 -19.01 -4.60
C LEU A 300 4.81 -19.52 -5.36
N LYS A 301 4.60 -20.16 -6.51
CA LYS A 301 5.69 -20.59 -7.40
C LYS A 301 6.51 -19.40 -7.89
N ALA A 302 5.85 -18.32 -8.34
CA ALA A 302 6.55 -17.12 -8.76
C ALA A 302 7.35 -16.48 -7.62
N LEU A 303 6.84 -16.46 -6.39
CA LEU A 303 7.55 -15.93 -5.23
C LEU A 303 8.80 -16.78 -4.90
N ILE A 304 8.68 -18.10 -4.97
CA ILE A 304 9.81 -19.03 -4.78
C ILE A 304 10.91 -18.76 -5.82
N VAL A 305 10.53 -18.68 -7.10
CA VAL A 305 11.48 -18.46 -8.21
C VAL A 305 12.19 -17.11 -8.08
N ASN A 306 11.49 -16.08 -7.60
CA ASN A 306 12.00 -14.71 -7.49
C ASN A 306 12.52 -14.38 -6.08
N SER A 307 12.84 -15.39 -5.27
CA SER A 307 13.44 -15.19 -3.95
C SER A 307 14.92 -15.54 -3.97
N ASN A 308 15.73 -14.65 -3.38
CA ASN A 308 17.17 -14.87 -3.19
C ASN A 308 17.50 -15.32 -1.76
N SER A 309 16.49 -15.53 -0.91
CA SER A 309 16.65 -15.90 0.49
C SER A 309 16.29 -17.36 0.70
N SER A 310 17.28 -18.18 1.07
CA SER A 310 17.14 -19.61 1.37
C SER A 310 16.01 -19.88 2.39
N SER A 311 15.97 -19.10 3.47
CA SER A 311 14.94 -19.19 4.50
C SER A 311 13.56 -18.78 4.00
N MET A 312 13.46 -17.75 3.16
CA MET A 312 12.18 -17.34 2.60
C MET A 312 11.65 -18.38 1.60
N ILE A 313 12.54 -18.96 0.77
CA ILE A 313 12.19 -20.09 -0.11
C ILE A 313 11.64 -21.26 0.71
N ALA A 314 12.31 -21.62 1.81
CA ALA A 314 11.84 -22.69 2.70
C ALA A 314 10.45 -22.39 3.29
N ILE A 315 10.20 -21.16 3.74
CA ILE A 315 8.88 -20.74 4.24
C ILE A 315 7.79 -20.86 3.16
N LEU A 316 8.08 -20.42 1.93
CA LEU A 316 7.12 -20.50 0.82
C LEU A 316 6.79 -21.94 0.43
N ILE A 317 7.79 -22.84 0.45
CA ILE A 317 7.57 -24.28 0.19
C ILE A 317 6.73 -24.89 1.32
N ASP A 318 6.94 -24.48 2.56
CA ASP A 318 6.12 -24.91 3.69
C ASP A 318 4.64 -24.51 3.52
N LEU A 319 4.39 -23.30 2.99
CA LEU A 319 3.03 -22.87 2.65
C LEU A 319 2.43 -23.70 1.51
N VAL A 320 3.21 -24.06 0.48
CA VAL A 320 2.75 -24.97 -0.58
C VAL A 320 2.40 -26.35 -0.01
N LYS A 321 3.20 -26.85 0.94
CA LYS A 321 2.90 -28.11 1.64
C LYS A 321 1.59 -28.03 2.42
N ASP A 322 1.34 -26.92 3.13
CA ASP A 322 0.07 -26.71 3.82
C ASP A 322 -1.11 -26.68 2.84
N GLU A 323 -0.95 -26.04 1.68
CA GLU A 323 -1.98 -26.03 0.62
C GLU A 323 -2.28 -27.44 0.10
N VAL A 324 -1.24 -28.24 -0.19
CA VAL A 324 -1.36 -29.64 -0.60
C VAL A 324 -2.15 -30.47 0.42
N LEU A 325 -1.86 -30.30 1.71
CA LEU A 325 -2.52 -31.05 2.78
C LEU A 325 -4.01 -30.69 2.90
N VAL A 326 -4.36 -29.41 2.78
CA VAL A 326 -5.77 -28.98 2.85
C VAL A 326 -6.55 -29.47 1.63
N ASP A 327 -5.98 -29.36 0.42
CA ASP A 327 -6.65 -29.80 -0.81
C ASP A 327 -6.92 -31.32 -0.77
N THR A 328 -5.99 -32.11 -0.23
CA THR A 328 -6.19 -33.56 -0.08
C THR A 328 -7.27 -33.91 0.96
N ALA A 329 -7.39 -33.12 2.03
CA ALA A 329 -8.46 -33.29 3.02
C ALA A 329 -9.86 -32.96 2.42
N GLN A 330 -9.93 -31.96 1.53
CA GLN A 330 -11.16 -31.59 0.83
C GLN A 330 -11.52 -32.58 -0.28
N GLU A 331 -10.56 -33.14 -1.00
CA GLU A 331 -10.81 -34.22 -1.97
C GLU A 331 -11.39 -35.47 -1.28
N ASN A 332 -10.94 -35.78 -0.06
CA ASN A 332 -11.46 -36.89 0.73
C ASN A 332 -12.92 -36.72 1.15
N SER A 333 -13.36 -35.50 1.43
CA SER A 333 -14.77 -35.21 1.75
C SER A 333 -15.67 -35.10 0.50
N ARG A 334 -15.09 -34.80 -0.67
CA ARG A 334 -15.80 -34.66 -1.97
C ARG A 334 -15.96 -35.94 -2.77
N LYS A 335 -15.53 -37.10 -2.26
CA LYS A 335 -15.64 -38.42 -2.94
C LYS A 335 -17.06 -38.83 -3.36
N GLU A 336 -18.10 -38.07 -3.03
CA GLU A 336 -19.49 -38.30 -3.45
C GLU A 336 -19.94 -37.55 -4.73
N GLN A 337 -19.17 -36.60 -5.29
CA GLN A 337 -19.59 -35.83 -6.47
C GLN A 337 -18.67 -35.99 -7.70
N LYS A 338 -19.31 -36.29 -8.84
CA LYS A 338 -18.73 -36.85 -10.09
C LYS A 338 -17.89 -35.90 -10.97
N CYS A 339 -17.49 -34.72 -10.50
CA CYS A 339 -16.63 -33.82 -11.28
C CYS A 339 -15.32 -33.57 -10.54
N LYS A 340 -14.24 -34.27 -10.93
CA LYS A 340 -12.90 -34.10 -10.36
C LYS A 340 -12.17 -32.99 -11.10
N GLU A 341 -12.28 -31.75 -10.64
CA GLU A 341 -11.24 -30.76 -10.95
C GLU A 341 -9.98 -31.15 -10.15
N ILE A 342 -8.86 -31.34 -10.85
CA ILE A 342 -7.58 -31.67 -10.22
C ILE A 342 -7.12 -30.42 -9.47
N SER A 343 -6.83 -30.55 -8.16
CA SER A 343 -6.27 -29.45 -7.37
C SER A 343 -5.04 -28.83 -8.06
N PRO A 344 -4.94 -27.48 -8.14
CA PRO A 344 -3.78 -26.81 -8.71
C PRO A 344 -2.53 -26.98 -7.85
N PHE A 345 -2.66 -27.38 -6.58
CA PHE A 345 -1.53 -27.65 -5.69
C PHE A 345 -1.07 -29.11 -5.75
N TRP A 346 -1.87 -30.01 -6.31
CA TRP A 346 -1.56 -31.43 -6.39
C TRP A 346 -0.94 -31.84 -7.75
N GLY A 347 -0.40 -33.06 -7.83
CA GLY A 347 0.08 -33.65 -9.08
C GLY A 347 1.33 -32.98 -9.67
N SER A 348 1.29 -32.64 -10.97
CA SER A 348 2.45 -32.11 -11.72
C SER A 348 2.97 -30.79 -11.17
N ASN A 349 2.12 -30.01 -10.51
CA ASN A 349 2.46 -28.69 -10.01
C ASN A 349 3.37 -28.76 -8.77
N ALA A 350 3.01 -29.58 -7.76
CA ALA A 350 3.89 -29.83 -6.63
C ALA A 350 5.22 -30.48 -7.05
N LEU A 351 5.18 -31.41 -8.00
CA LEU A 351 6.39 -32.04 -8.55
C LEU A 351 7.32 -31.04 -9.25
N ALA A 352 6.75 -30.05 -9.95
CA ALA A 352 7.55 -29.00 -10.58
C ALA A 352 8.31 -28.13 -9.55
N ILE A 353 7.72 -27.86 -8.37
CA ILE A 353 8.41 -27.15 -7.29
C ILE A 353 9.53 -28.01 -6.71
N ILE A 354 9.27 -29.31 -6.51
CA ILE A 354 10.28 -30.26 -6.02
C ILE A 354 11.46 -30.35 -6.98
N GLU A 355 11.19 -30.52 -8.27
CA GLU A 355 12.23 -30.59 -9.30
C GLU A 355 13.04 -29.30 -9.34
N MET A 356 12.39 -28.13 -9.30
CA MET A 356 13.07 -26.84 -9.33
C MET A 356 14.09 -26.65 -8.19
N VAL A 357 13.79 -27.14 -6.97
CA VAL A 357 14.69 -27.00 -5.82
C VAL A 357 15.76 -28.08 -5.80
N LEU A 358 15.39 -29.34 -6.09
CA LEU A 358 16.34 -30.47 -6.04
C LEU A 358 17.22 -30.58 -7.29
N ARG A 359 16.80 -29.94 -8.39
CA ARG A 359 17.51 -29.92 -9.67
C ARG A 359 17.57 -28.48 -10.21
N PRO A 360 18.50 -27.65 -9.69
CA PRO A 360 18.64 -26.26 -10.11
C PRO A 360 18.82 -26.12 -11.63
N PRO A 361 18.33 -25.01 -12.24
CA PRO A 361 18.37 -24.80 -13.69
C PRO A 361 19.79 -24.72 -14.25
N ASN A 362 20.78 -24.35 -13.43
CA ASN A 362 22.20 -24.33 -13.82
C ASN A 362 22.82 -25.74 -13.90
N GLY A 363 22.05 -26.79 -13.58
CA GLY A 363 22.52 -28.17 -13.51
C GLY A 363 23.24 -28.51 -12.20
N GLY A 364 23.45 -29.81 -11.94
CA GLY A 364 24.10 -30.30 -10.72
C GLY A 364 23.18 -30.36 -9.50
N PRO A 365 23.69 -30.80 -8.33
CA PRO A 365 22.95 -30.78 -7.07
C PRO A 365 22.82 -29.35 -6.50
N PRO A 366 21.83 -29.10 -5.62
CA PRO A 366 21.72 -27.82 -4.93
C PRO A 366 22.99 -27.51 -4.12
N SER A 367 23.44 -26.26 -4.13
CA SER A 367 24.63 -25.83 -3.40
C SER A 367 24.37 -25.88 -1.89
N LEU A 368 25.09 -26.77 -1.20
CA LEU A 368 25.04 -26.93 0.26
C LEU A 368 26.34 -26.39 0.89
N PRO A 369 26.28 -25.74 2.06
CA PRO A 369 25.12 -25.65 2.97
C PRO A 369 24.12 -24.52 2.64
N ASP A 370 24.42 -23.62 1.71
CA ASP A 370 23.64 -22.38 1.50
C ASP A 370 22.14 -22.63 1.21
N ASN A 371 21.80 -23.73 0.54
CA ASN A 371 20.42 -24.13 0.25
C ASN A 371 19.89 -25.26 1.16
N SER A 372 20.46 -25.46 2.36
CA SER A 372 20.06 -26.57 3.23
C SER A 372 18.59 -26.49 3.67
N GLU A 373 18.12 -25.31 4.05
CA GLU A 373 16.74 -25.10 4.49
C GLU A 373 15.70 -25.44 3.40
N PRO A 374 15.76 -24.86 2.18
CA PRO A 374 14.78 -25.16 1.15
C PRO A 374 14.88 -26.61 0.66
N VAL A 375 16.06 -27.22 0.62
CA VAL A 375 16.21 -28.65 0.31
C VAL A 375 15.52 -29.52 1.35
N CYS A 376 15.75 -29.25 2.64
CA CYS A 376 15.09 -29.98 3.73
C CYS A 376 13.57 -29.85 3.66
N THR A 377 13.03 -28.63 3.49
CA THR A 377 11.58 -28.43 3.40
C THR A 377 10.99 -29.07 2.14
N THR A 378 11.72 -29.06 1.02
CA THR A 378 11.29 -29.75 -0.21
C THR A 378 11.22 -31.26 -0.03
N LEU A 379 12.20 -31.86 0.64
CA LEU A 379 12.18 -33.29 0.94
C LEU A 379 11.02 -33.64 1.88
N GLN A 380 10.69 -32.78 2.83
CA GLN A 380 9.50 -32.95 3.67
C GLN A 380 8.21 -32.90 2.84
N LEU A 381 8.08 -31.93 1.93
CA LEU A 381 6.95 -31.86 1.00
C LEU A 381 6.83 -33.15 0.16
N PHE A 382 7.94 -33.63 -0.41
CA PHE A 382 7.97 -34.88 -1.17
C PHE A 382 7.53 -36.08 -0.33
N CYS A 383 8.04 -36.20 0.90
CA CYS A 383 7.62 -37.23 1.85
C CYS A 383 6.12 -37.14 2.17
N SER A 384 5.58 -35.94 2.40
CA SER A 384 4.13 -35.75 2.61
C SER A 384 3.32 -36.23 1.41
N ILE A 385 3.72 -35.91 0.18
CA ILE A 385 3.05 -36.38 -1.04
C ILE A 385 3.10 -37.91 -1.15
N ILE A 386 4.26 -38.53 -0.91
CA ILE A 386 4.40 -40.00 -0.91
C ILE A 386 3.46 -40.61 0.13
N LEU A 387 3.49 -40.13 1.37
CA LEU A 387 2.64 -40.65 2.44
C LEU A 387 1.15 -40.51 2.11
N LEU A 388 0.74 -39.44 1.44
CA LEU A 388 -0.63 -39.28 0.97
C LEU A 388 -0.98 -40.30 -0.12
N ILE A 389 -0.09 -40.57 -1.08
CA ILE A 389 -0.31 -41.56 -2.15
C ILE A 389 -0.43 -42.97 -1.59
N PHE A 390 0.41 -43.36 -0.62
CA PHE A 390 0.45 -44.73 -0.07
C PHE A 390 -0.52 -44.99 1.10
N ASN A 391 -1.18 -43.96 1.64
CA ASN A 391 -2.29 -44.12 2.60
C ASN A 391 -3.68 -44.16 1.92
N PHE A 392 -3.72 -44.17 0.58
CA PHE A 392 -4.86 -44.58 -0.25
C PHE A 392 -4.65 -45.99 -0.78
#